data_AF-A0A0F9VWS0-F1
#
_entry.id   AF-A0A0F9VWS0-F1
#
_cell.length_a   1.000
_cell.length_b   1.000
_cell.length_c   1.000
_cell.angle_alpha   90.00
_cell.angle_beta   90.00
_cell.angle_gamma   90.00
#
_symmetry.space_group_name_H-M   'P 1'
#
loop_
_entity.id
_entity.type
_entity.pdbx_description
1 polymer ?
#
loop_
_entity_poly.entity_id
_entity_poly.type
_entity_poly.pdbx_seq_one_letter_code
_entity_poly.pdbx_strand_id
1 'polypeptide(L)'
;MRVLLVICFLWTSLLFACGNDELGQSASFAKINEDYSVGNFAGYDVYVPEIFKDYYLTSFTVVIKDTLLADLDFTEANSYEGYYKVFFQVNPERLDSLNIVLGYSTTKDKKGIVMCGERIQLNLKELLRANQPEMIIAPPPPLK
;
A
#
# COMPACT_ATOMS: atom_id res chain seq x y z
N MET A 1 19.90 -41.63 16.07
CA MET A 1 19.24 -41.24 14.81
C MET A 1 17.85 -40.62 14.99
N ARG A 2 16.95 -41.20 15.80
CA ARG A 2 15.60 -40.61 16.01
C ARG A 2 15.59 -39.22 16.68
N VAL A 3 16.50 -38.95 17.61
CA VAL A 3 16.56 -37.65 18.32
C VAL A 3 17.08 -36.51 17.42
N LEU A 4 18.01 -36.80 16.50
CA LEU A 4 18.53 -35.84 15.53
C LEU A 4 17.44 -35.36 14.56
N LEU A 5 16.54 -36.25 14.13
CA LEU A 5 15.41 -35.90 13.27
C LEU A 5 14.42 -34.95 13.98
N VAL A 6 14.17 -35.15 15.27
CA VAL A 6 13.26 -34.28 16.05
C VAL A 6 13.84 -32.87 16.19
N ILE A 7 15.16 -32.73 16.35
CA ILE A 7 15.84 -31.43 16.42
C ILE A 7 15.81 -30.72 15.06
N CYS A 8 15.98 -31.44 13.95
CA CYS A 8 15.84 -30.88 12.60
C CYS A 8 14.43 -30.37 12.30
N PHE A 9 13.39 -31.05 12.78
CA PHE A 9 11.98 -30.61 12.60
C PHE A 9 11.62 -29.37 13.44
N LEU A 10 12.23 -29.20 14.61
CA LEU A 10 12.00 -28.01 15.45
C LEU A 10 12.69 -26.76 14.90
N TRP A 11 13.80 -26.92 14.17
CA TRP A 11 14.48 -25.79 13.51
C TRP A 11 13.73 -25.25 12.29
N THR A 12 13.02 -26.10 11.54
CA THR A 12 12.23 -25.65 10.39
C THR A 12 11.00 -24.83 10.78
N SER A 13 10.46 -25.01 11.99
CA SER A 13 9.35 -24.19 12.52
C SER A 13 9.79 -22.83 13.08
N LEU A 14 11.10 -22.63 13.30
CA LEU A 14 11.67 -21.35 13.78
C LEU A 14 12.00 -20.39 12.63
N LEU A 15 11.99 -20.88 11.40
CA LEU A 15 11.97 -20.03 10.21
C LEU A 15 10.52 -19.55 10.03
N PHE A 16 10.17 -18.49 10.76
CA PHE A 16 8.96 -17.71 10.50
C PHE A 16 9.00 -17.27 9.03
N ALA A 17 8.30 -18.02 8.17
CA ALA A 17 8.45 -17.89 6.74
C ALA A 17 7.93 -16.54 6.24
N CYS A 18 6.94 -15.94 6.92
CA CYS A 18 6.34 -14.68 6.53
C CYS A 18 6.35 -13.68 7.70
N GLY A 19 6.54 -12.39 7.38
CA GLY A 19 6.60 -11.31 8.36
C GLY A 19 5.29 -11.09 9.10
N ASN A 20 5.40 -10.47 10.28
CA ASN A 20 4.25 -10.07 11.07
C ASN A 20 3.55 -8.88 10.40
N ASP A 21 2.23 -8.76 10.54
CA ASP A 21 1.50 -7.55 10.16
C ASP A 21 2.01 -6.37 11.00
N GLU A 22 2.96 -5.61 10.46
CA GLU A 22 3.49 -4.43 11.12
C GLU A 22 2.67 -3.20 10.71
N LEU A 23 2.35 -2.34 11.70
CA LEU A 23 2.03 -0.94 11.45
C LEU A 23 3.31 -0.24 10.97
N GLY A 24 3.64 -0.45 9.69
CA GLY A 24 4.83 0.08 9.08
C GLY A 24 4.67 1.54 8.68
N GLN A 25 5.60 2.40 9.11
CA GLN A 25 5.81 3.69 8.47
C GLN A 25 6.43 3.45 7.09
N SER A 26 5.58 3.28 6.08
CA SER A 26 6.02 3.40 4.69
C SER A 26 6.19 4.89 4.37
N ALA A 27 7.12 5.23 3.46
CA ALA A 27 7.27 6.60 2.96
C ALA A 27 6.10 7.05 2.04
N SER A 28 4.92 6.45 2.23
CA SER A 28 3.70 6.73 1.48
C SER A 28 3.14 8.09 1.87
N PHE A 29 2.46 8.73 0.92
CA PHE A 29 1.80 10.01 1.13
C PHE A 29 0.56 10.11 0.24
N ALA A 30 -0.32 11.07 0.53
CA ALA A 30 -1.52 11.29 -0.24
C ALA A 30 -1.68 12.77 -0.62
N LYS A 31 -2.39 13.00 -1.72
CA LYS A 31 -2.80 14.33 -2.19
C LYS A 31 -4.30 14.34 -2.47
N ILE A 32 -4.93 15.47 -2.20
CA ILE A 32 -6.28 15.72 -2.66
C ILE A 32 -6.19 16.08 -4.14
N ASN A 33 -7.10 15.50 -4.93
CA ASN A 33 -7.25 15.81 -6.33
C ASN A 33 -8.62 16.47 -6.55
N GLU A 34 -8.62 17.80 -6.52
CA GLU A 34 -9.84 18.61 -6.58
C GLU A 34 -10.56 18.49 -7.92
N ASP A 35 -9.81 18.35 -9.02
CA ASP A 35 -10.34 18.25 -10.40
C ASP A 35 -11.25 17.03 -10.60
N TYR A 36 -11.09 16.00 -9.76
CA TYR A 36 -11.88 14.76 -9.81
C TYR A 36 -12.78 14.62 -8.58
N SER A 37 -13.20 15.71 -7.96
CA SER A 37 -14.22 15.67 -6.90
C SER A 37 -15.63 15.75 -7.50
N VAL A 38 -16.55 14.90 -7.05
CA VAL A 38 -17.92 14.80 -7.60
C VAL A 38 -18.94 14.85 -6.46
N GLY A 39 -19.76 15.91 -6.42
CA GLY A 39 -20.74 16.12 -5.36
C GLY A 39 -20.07 16.16 -3.97
N ASN A 40 -20.45 15.24 -3.08
CA ASN A 40 -19.88 15.12 -1.73
C ASN A 40 -18.68 14.16 -1.65
N PHE A 41 -18.12 13.72 -2.78
CA PHE A 41 -16.96 12.83 -2.83
C PHE A 41 -15.73 13.63 -3.23
N ALA A 42 -14.66 13.50 -2.45
CA ALA A 42 -13.36 14.07 -2.77
C ALA A 42 -12.47 13.01 -3.43
N GLY A 43 -11.69 13.43 -4.43
CA GLY A 43 -10.69 12.61 -5.08
C GLY A 43 -9.38 12.58 -4.30
N TYR A 44 -8.76 11.41 -4.20
CA TYR A 44 -7.49 11.22 -3.50
C TYR A 44 -6.52 10.44 -4.38
N ASP A 45 -5.33 11.02 -4.55
CA ASP A 45 -4.17 10.35 -5.13
C ASP A 45 -3.29 9.85 -3.98
N VAL A 46 -3.14 8.54 -3.87
CA VAL A 46 -2.27 7.90 -2.86
C VAL A 46 -1.03 7.36 -3.55
N TYR A 47 0.12 7.72 -3.01
CA TYR A 47 1.43 7.33 -3.49
C TYR A 47 2.07 6.39 -2.49
N VAL A 48 2.50 5.22 -2.98
CA VAL A 48 3.07 4.16 -2.15
C VAL A 48 4.37 3.67 -2.77
N PRO A 49 5.39 3.33 -1.97
CA PRO A 49 6.65 2.79 -2.50
C PRO A 49 6.42 1.51 -3.31
N GLU A 50 7.11 1.39 -4.43
CA GLU A 50 7.17 0.15 -5.22
C GLU A 50 7.76 -1.00 -4.40
N ILE A 51 8.78 -0.69 -3.58
CA ILE A 51 9.51 -1.67 -2.78
C ILE A 51 9.44 -1.28 -1.29
N PHE A 52 9.16 -2.26 -0.43
CA PHE A 52 9.24 -2.14 1.01
C PHE A 52 9.94 -3.38 1.60
N LYS A 53 11.05 -3.17 2.34
CA LYS A 53 11.87 -4.25 2.93
C LYS A 53 12.18 -5.39 1.92
N ASP A 54 12.60 -5.03 0.71
CA ASP A 54 12.91 -5.94 -0.41
C ASP A 54 11.70 -6.69 -1.02
N TYR A 55 10.48 -6.39 -0.60
CA TYR A 55 9.25 -6.90 -1.21
C TYR A 55 8.63 -5.88 -2.17
N TYR A 56 8.00 -6.37 -3.23
CA TYR A 56 7.35 -5.57 -4.27
C TYR A 56 5.87 -5.37 -3.95
N LEU A 57 5.33 -4.18 -4.23
CA LEU A 57 3.90 -3.93 -4.11
C LEU A 57 3.13 -4.83 -5.09
N THR A 58 2.17 -5.57 -4.56
CA THR A 58 1.35 -6.53 -5.30
C THR A 58 -0.14 -6.30 -5.15
N SER A 59 -0.59 -5.67 -4.06
CA SER A 59 -1.99 -5.31 -3.88
C SER A 59 -2.16 -3.98 -3.17
N PHE A 60 -3.23 -3.27 -3.52
CA PHE A 60 -3.70 -2.08 -2.83
C PHE A 60 -5.19 -2.26 -2.57
N THR A 61 -5.58 -2.36 -1.31
CA THR A 61 -6.97 -2.59 -0.91
C THR A 61 -7.46 -1.42 -0.07
N VAL A 62 -8.60 -0.86 -0.42
CA VAL A 62 -9.32 0.11 0.43
C VAL A 62 -10.37 -0.64 1.23
N VAL A 63 -10.37 -0.39 2.54
CA VAL A 63 -11.30 -1.02 3.49
C VAL A 63 -12.04 0.06 4.26
N ILE A 64 -13.36 0.10 4.12
CA ILE A 64 -14.25 0.82 5.04
C ILE A 64 -14.95 -0.23 5.87
N LYS A 65 -14.67 -0.21 7.18
CA LYS A 65 -15.15 -1.24 8.10
C LYS A 65 -16.65 -1.53 7.91
N ASP A 66 -16.98 -2.81 7.81
CA ASP A 66 -18.35 -3.36 7.66
C ASP A 66 -19.13 -2.81 6.44
N THR A 67 -18.47 -2.13 5.51
CA THR A 67 -19.14 -1.41 4.42
C THR A 67 -18.56 -1.74 3.05
N LEU A 68 -17.23 -1.68 2.90
CA LEU A 68 -16.56 -1.81 1.61
C LEU A 68 -15.20 -2.47 1.78
N LEU A 69 -14.92 -3.42 0.90
CA LEU A 69 -13.58 -3.92 0.63
C LEU A 69 -13.41 -3.89 -0.89
N ALA A 70 -12.43 -3.11 -1.36
CA ALA A 70 -12.17 -2.93 -2.77
C ALA A 70 -10.67 -3.02 -3.06
N ASP A 71 -10.28 -3.98 -3.90
CA ASP A 71 -8.95 -4.04 -4.47
C ASP A 71 -8.87 -3.06 -5.66
N LEU A 72 -7.88 -2.20 -5.64
CA LEU A 72 -7.68 -1.15 -6.63
C LEU A 72 -6.42 -1.42 -7.44
N ASP A 73 -6.52 -1.16 -8.74
CA ASP A 73 -5.35 -1.14 -9.60
C ASP A 73 -4.47 0.07 -9.29
N PHE A 74 -3.17 -0.12 -9.45
CA PHE A 74 -2.14 0.89 -9.24
C PHE A 74 -1.23 1.01 -10.45
N THR A 75 -0.77 2.22 -10.72
CA THR A 75 0.08 2.55 -11.88
C THR A 75 1.35 3.27 -11.44
N GLU A 76 2.43 3.17 -12.21
CA GLU A 76 3.69 3.88 -11.89
C GLU A 76 3.43 5.39 -11.76
N ALA A 77 3.99 6.00 -10.71
CA ALA A 77 3.89 7.42 -10.47
C ALA A 77 4.98 8.14 -11.26
N ASN A 78 4.68 8.58 -12.49
CA ASN A 78 5.67 9.25 -13.35
C ASN A 78 6.34 10.50 -12.72
N SER A 79 5.69 11.14 -11.74
CA SER A 79 6.23 12.31 -11.02
C SER A 79 7.13 11.94 -9.84
N TYR A 80 7.14 10.68 -9.41
CA TYR A 80 7.80 10.17 -8.20
C TYR A 80 8.45 8.80 -8.48
N GLU A 81 9.75 8.79 -8.74
CA GLU A 81 10.49 7.56 -9.02
C GLU A 81 10.43 6.59 -7.83
N GLY A 82 10.19 5.31 -8.13
CA GLY A 82 10.04 4.27 -7.11
C GLY A 82 8.70 4.29 -6.37
N TYR A 83 7.70 5.03 -6.86
CA TYR A 83 6.34 5.03 -6.32
C TYR A 83 5.32 4.51 -7.32
N TYR A 84 4.29 3.85 -6.80
CA TYR A 84 3.03 3.63 -7.46
C TYR A 84 1.99 4.66 -6.99
N LYS A 85 1.05 4.97 -7.87
CA LYS A 85 -0.09 5.85 -7.64
C LYS A 85 -1.39 5.05 -7.74
N VAL A 86 -2.28 5.31 -6.80
CA VAL A 86 -3.69 4.87 -6.83
C VAL A 86 -4.58 6.09 -6.70
N PHE A 87 -5.67 6.10 -7.48
CA PHE A 87 -6.71 7.11 -7.37
C PHE A 87 -8.01 6.47 -6.90
N PHE A 88 -8.66 7.09 -5.92
CA PHE A 88 -10.04 6.76 -5.57
C PHE A 88 -10.78 7.97 -5.01
N GLN A 89 -12.11 7.87 -5.00
CA GLN A 89 -13.02 8.88 -4.46
C GLN A 89 -13.74 8.33 -3.24
N VAL A 90 -13.84 9.13 -2.19
CA VAL A 90 -14.61 8.77 -0.99
C VAL A 90 -15.23 10.01 -0.38
N ASN A 91 -16.36 9.84 0.31
CA ASN A 91 -16.94 10.91 1.11
C ASN A 91 -15.95 11.27 2.25
N PRO A 92 -15.51 12.54 2.37
CA PRO A 92 -14.59 12.97 3.41
C PRO A 92 -15.05 12.65 4.85
N GLU A 93 -16.35 12.54 5.10
CA GLU A 93 -16.91 12.17 6.41
C GLU A 93 -16.57 10.72 6.80
N ARG A 94 -16.19 9.87 5.85
CA ARG A 94 -15.86 8.45 6.07
C ARG A 94 -14.36 8.19 6.21
N LEU A 95 -13.52 9.23 6.19
CA LEU A 95 -12.06 9.10 6.26
C LEU A 95 -11.57 8.43 7.56
N ASP A 96 -12.25 8.63 8.68
CA ASP A 96 -11.88 7.99 9.96
C ASP A 96 -12.11 6.49 9.96
N SER A 97 -13.06 6.01 9.16
CA SER A 97 -13.39 4.59 9.02
C SER A 97 -12.65 3.89 7.88
N LEU A 98 -11.87 4.65 7.10
CA LEU A 98 -11.16 4.15 5.92
C LEU A 98 -9.73 3.77 6.29
N ASN A 99 -9.38 2.52 5.98
CA ASN A 99 -8.03 2.00 6.04
C ASN A 99 -7.57 1.59 4.64
N ILE A 100 -6.30 1.81 4.38
CA ILE A 100 -5.63 1.33 3.18
C ILE A 100 -4.75 0.16 3.60
N VAL A 101 -4.88 -0.98 2.93
CA VAL A 101 -4.07 -2.17 3.17
C VAL A 101 -3.22 -2.43 1.95
N LEU A 102 -1.92 -2.31 2.12
CA LEU A 102 -0.94 -2.64 1.09
C LEU A 102 -0.46 -4.07 1.28
N GLY A 103 -0.37 -4.81 0.19
CA GLY A 103 0.26 -6.13 0.16
C GLY A 103 1.56 -6.08 -0.62
N TYR A 104 2.65 -6.40 0.05
CA TYR A 104 3.98 -6.51 -0.53
C TYR A 104 4.39 -7.97 -0.56
N SER A 105 5.02 -8.44 -1.64
CA SER A 105 5.49 -9.83 -1.72
C SER A 105 6.73 -10.00 -2.60
N THR A 106 7.30 -11.20 -2.62
CA THR A 106 8.53 -11.50 -3.36
C THR A 106 8.29 -11.61 -4.88
N THR A 107 7.03 -11.61 -5.34
CA THR A 107 6.69 -11.79 -6.76
C THR A 107 6.74 -10.47 -7.51
N LYS A 108 7.91 -10.20 -8.10
CA LYS A 108 8.17 -8.99 -8.89
C LYS A 108 7.24 -8.81 -10.10
N ASP A 109 6.84 -9.91 -10.73
CA ASP A 109 5.95 -9.90 -11.90
C ASP A 109 4.48 -9.71 -11.54
N LYS A 110 4.16 -9.63 -10.23
CA LYS A 110 2.81 -9.46 -9.67
C LYS A 110 1.84 -10.54 -10.15
N LYS A 111 2.36 -11.68 -10.60
CA LYS A 111 1.59 -12.81 -11.13
C LYS A 111 1.97 -14.07 -10.37
N GLY A 112 0.96 -14.82 -9.93
CA GLY A 112 1.17 -16.10 -9.23
C GLY A 112 0.80 -16.06 -7.75
N ILE A 113 0.98 -17.20 -7.10
CA ILE A 113 0.60 -17.41 -5.70
C ILE A 113 1.66 -16.77 -4.80
N VAL A 114 1.23 -15.79 -4.00
CA VAL A 114 2.07 -15.17 -2.97
C VAL A 114 2.23 -16.15 -1.82
N MET A 115 3.46 -16.66 -1.62
CA MET A 115 3.77 -17.58 -0.52
C MET A 115 4.07 -16.82 0.76
N CYS A 116 4.76 -15.68 0.66
CA CYS A 116 5.01 -14.76 1.77
C CYS A 116 4.97 -13.31 1.32
N GLY A 117 4.49 -12.47 2.23
CA GLY A 117 4.37 -11.05 1.99
C GLY A 117 4.20 -10.27 3.28
N GLU A 118 4.48 -8.98 3.19
CA GLU A 118 4.25 -7.99 4.24
C GLU A 118 2.92 -7.30 3.98
N ARG A 119 2.14 -7.07 5.03
CA ARG A 119 0.94 -6.24 4.94
C ARG A 119 1.16 -4.97 5.74
N ILE A 120 0.89 -3.84 5.11
CA ILE A 120 1.00 -2.52 5.76
C ILE A 120 -0.39 -1.91 5.81
N GLN A 121 -0.81 -1.49 6.99
CA GLN A 121 -2.04 -0.72 7.16
C GLN A 121 -1.70 0.76 7.25
N LEU A 122 -2.37 1.58 6.45
CA LEU A 122 -2.18 3.01 6.37
C LEU A 122 -3.51 3.74 6.58
N ASN A 123 -3.44 4.89 7.25
CA ASN A 123 -4.58 5.78 7.41
C ASN A 123 -4.48 6.97 6.46
N LEU A 124 -5.54 7.22 5.67
CA LEU A 124 -5.53 8.29 4.67
C LEU A 124 -5.32 9.69 5.29
N LYS A 125 -5.85 9.97 6.49
CA LYS A 125 -5.63 11.27 7.15
C LYS A 125 -4.18 11.49 7.55
N GLU A 126 -3.47 10.43 7.92
CA GLU A 126 -2.04 10.49 8.23
C GLU A 126 -1.23 10.69 6.95
N LEU A 127 -1.57 9.98 5.87
CA LEU A 127 -0.91 10.12 4.57
C LEU A 127 -1.05 11.53 3.99
N LEU A 128 -2.18 12.20 4.22
CA LEU A 128 -2.39 13.60 3.80
C LEU A 128 -1.50 14.60 4.57
N ARG A 129 -0.98 14.21 5.73
CA ARG A 129 -0.06 15.02 6.56
C ARG A 129 1.40 14.60 6.43
N ALA A 130 1.67 13.50 5.70
CA ALA A 130 3.00 12.96 5.52
C ALA A 130 3.86 13.90 4.66
N ASN A 131 5.16 13.88 4.94
CA ASN A 131 6.14 14.60 4.12
C ASN A 131 6.16 14.02 2.71
N GLN A 132 6.16 14.90 1.71
CA GLN A 132 6.21 14.49 0.31
C GLN A 132 7.67 14.49 -0.16
N PRO A 133 8.12 13.46 -0.88
CA PRO A 133 9.41 13.49 -1.54
C PRO A 133 9.44 14.57 -2.63
N GLU A 134 10.64 14.97 -3.05
CA GLU A 134 10.81 15.94 -4.13
C GLU A 134 10.31 15.35 -5.45
N MET A 135 9.53 16.13 -6.21
CA MET A 135 9.04 15.70 -7.52
C MET A 135 10.14 15.77 -8.56
N ILE A 136 10.29 14.72 -9.36
CA ILE A 136 11.27 14.67 -10.44
C ILE A 136 10.75 15.42 -11.68
N ILE A 137 9.43 15.40 -11.86
CA ILE A 137 8.74 16.10 -12.94
C ILE A 137 7.58 16.89 -12.34
N ALA A 138 7.59 18.21 -12.54
CA ALA A 138 6.49 19.06 -12.11
C ALA A 138 5.20 18.68 -12.87
N PRO A 139 4.03 18.59 -12.19
CA PRO A 139 2.78 18.35 -12.88
C PRO A 139 2.50 19.46 -13.88
N PRO A 140 1.85 19.14 -15.02
CA PRO A 140 1.41 20.17 -15.95
C PRO A 140 0.48 21.16 -15.21
N PRO A 141 0.56 22.46 -15.52
CA PRO A 141 -0.32 23.45 -14.91
C PRO A 141 -1.79 23.08 -15.17
N PRO A 142 -2.70 23.35 -14.21
CA PRO A 142 -4.11 23.04 -14.37
C PRO A 142 -4.66 23.73 -15.63
N LEU A 143 -5.47 22.99 -16.38
CA LEU A 143 -6.22 23.54 -17.52
C LEU A 143 -7.26 24.51 -16.95
N LYS A 144 -7.09 25.81 -17.24
CA LYS A 144 -8.06 26.86 -16.88
C LYS A 144 -9.37 26.72 -17.66
#